data_AF-A0A9Q4GZB5-F1
#
_entry.id   AF-A0A9Q4GZB5-F1
#
_cell.length_a   1.000
_cell.length_b   1.000
_cell.length_c   1.000
_cell.angle_alpha   90.00
_cell.angle_beta   90.00
_cell.angle_gamma   90.00
#
_symmetry.space_group_name_H-M   'P 1'
#
loop_
_entity.id
_entity.type
_entity.pdbx_description
1 polymer ?
#
loop_
_entity_poly.entity_id
_entity_poly.type
_entity_poly.pdbx_seq_one_letter_code
_entity_poly.pdbx_strand_id
1 'polypeptide(L)'
;MKMMLPNMIKHPIMLLPVFTNAIVTGLRGALIGTGGTKESAGFGIIGLIGPINAFRFLDLPPIISVILVFVAFFVIPFFFGWLINLFYVKVLKLYTNDIYKFEL
;
A
#
# COMPACT_ATOMS: atom_id res chain seq x y z
N MET A 1 -11.02 4.01 7.61
CA MET A 1 -11.65 2.72 7.24
C MET A 1 -13.13 2.61 7.63
N LYS A 2 -13.56 3.08 8.81
CA LYS A 2 -14.94 2.89 9.28
C LYS A 2 -16.02 3.46 8.33
N MET A 3 -15.74 4.58 7.65
CA MET A 3 -16.65 5.17 6.67
C MET A 3 -16.69 4.44 5.31
N MET A 4 -15.62 3.73 4.92
CA MET A 4 -15.60 2.99 3.64
C MET A 4 -15.96 1.51 3.78
N LEU A 5 -16.09 1.01 5.02
CA LEU A 5 -16.46 -0.37 5.31
C LEU A 5 -17.86 -0.74 4.74
N PRO A 6 -18.91 0.09 4.87
CA PRO A 6 -20.21 -0.21 4.26
C PRO A 6 -20.12 -0.32 2.73
N ASN A 7 -19.42 0.61 2.08
CA ASN A 7 -19.22 0.57 0.64
C ASN A 7 -18.45 -0.68 0.21
N MET A 8 -17.43 -1.09 0.97
CA MET A 8 -16.65 -2.30 0.67
C MET A 8 -17.50 -3.56 0.74
N ILE A 9 -18.43 -3.63 1.69
CA ILE A 9 -19.37 -4.75 1.81
C ILE A 9 -20.38 -4.72 0.66
N LYS A 10 -20.90 -3.54 0.28
CA LYS A 10 -21.81 -3.38 -0.89
C LYS A 10 -21.12 -3.69 -2.23
N HIS A 11 -19.86 -3.29 -2.37
CA HIS A 11 -19.07 -3.39 -3.60
C HIS A 11 -17.71 -4.05 -3.32
N PRO A 12 -17.66 -5.38 -3.16
CA PRO A 12 -16.43 -6.11 -2.85
C PRO A 12 -15.37 -5.97 -3.95
N ILE A 13 -15.76 -5.56 -5.17
CA ILE A 13 -14.85 -5.28 -6.28
C ILE A 13 -13.81 -4.19 -5.94
N MET A 14 -14.08 -3.32 -4.96
CA MET A 14 -13.10 -2.35 -4.45
C MET A 14 -11.85 -3.01 -3.84
N LEU A 15 -11.94 -4.27 -3.43
CA LEU A 15 -10.81 -5.00 -2.90
C LEU A 15 -9.76 -5.29 -3.97
N LEU A 16 -10.14 -5.47 -5.24
CA LEU A 16 -9.19 -5.76 -6.32
C LEU A 16 -8.07 -4.71 -6.47
N PRO A 17 -8.38 -3.41 -6.66
CA PRO A 17 -7.32 -2.39 -6.76
C PRO A 17 -6.51 -2.27 -5.45
N VAL A 18 -7.14 -2.50 -4.29
CA VAL A 18 -6.44 -2.50 -2.99
C VAL A 18 -5.45 -3.65 -2.90
N PHE A 19 -5.85 -4.86 -3.27
CA PHE A 19 -4.98 -6.04 -3.30
C PHE A 19 -3.83 -5.88 -4.29
N THR A 20 -4.11 -5.42 -5.52
CA THR A 20 -3.06 -5.18 -6.51
C THR A 20 -2.06 -4.13 -6.02
N ASN A 21 -2.54 -3.05 -5.38
CA ASN A 21 -1.66 -2.04 -4.82
C ASN A 21 -0.83 -2.59 -3.65
N ALA A 22 -1.42 -3.42 -2.78
CA ALA A 22 -0.70 -4.08 -1.69
C ALA A 22 0.41 -5.01 -2.19
N ILE A 23 0.17 -5.75 -3.27
CA ILE A 23 1.18 -6.61 -3.90
C ILE A 23 2.34 -5.77 -4.45
N VAL A 24 2.03 -4.72 -5.23
CA VAL A 24 3.07 -3.88 -5.85
C VAL A 24 3.92 -3.16 -4.79
N THR A 25 3.26 -2.57 -3.79
CA THR A 25 3.94 -1.86 -2.69
C THR A 25 4.73 -2.81 -1.80
N GLY A 26 4.21 -4.00 -1.51
CA GLY A 26 4.90 -5.03 -0.74
C GLY A 26 6.15 -5.57 -1.46
N LEU A 27 6.05 -5.89 -2.75
CA LEU A 27 7.20 -6.30 -3.57
C LEU A 27 8.27 -5.22 -3.59
N ARG A 28 7.85 -3.97 -3.79
CA ARG A 28 8.77 -2.84 -3.82
C ARG A 28 9.45 -2.60 -2.47
N GLY A 29 8.74 -2.80 -1.35
CA GLY A 29 9.35 -2.76 -0.01
C GLY A 29 10.41 -3.85 0.15
N ALA A 30 10.08 -5.09 -0.26
CA ALA A 30 11.03 -6.20 -0.23
C ALA A 30 12.30 -5.91 -1.06
N LEU A 31 12.17 -5.31 -2.25
CA LEU A 31 13.30 -4.95 -3.11
C LEU A 31 14.20 -3.84 -2.53
N ILE A 32 13.64 -2.95 -1.72
CA ILE A 32 14.41 -1.89 -1.03
C ILE A 32 15.24 -2.44 0.13
N GLY A 33 15.04 -3.71 0.51
CA GLY A 33 15.71 -4.28 1.68
C GLY A 33 15.02 -3.90 2.98
N THR A 34 13.79 -3.36 2.94
CA THR A 34 12.89 -3.43 4.09
C THR A 34 12.34 -4.86 4.19
N GLY A 35 13.23 -5.83 4.39
CA GLY A 35 12.90 -7.25 4.60
C GLY A 35 12.56 -7.53 6.07
N GLY A 36 11.49 -8.30 6.31
CA GLY A 36 10.94 -8.57 7.64
C GLY A 36 11.99 -9.01 8.66
N THR A 37 11.84 -8.56 9.90
CA THR A 37 12.76 -8.92 10.99
C THR A 37 12.33 -10.26 11.58
N LYS A 38 13.25 -10.96 12.27
CA LYS A 38 12.90 -12.20 13.00
C LYS A 38 11.76 -11.98 14.00
N GLU A 39 11.67 -10.77 14.58
CA GLU A 39 10.61 -10.36 15.50
C GLU A 39 9.23 -10.20 14.82
N SER A 40 9.22 -9.89 13.51
CA SER A 40 8.01 -9.62 12.75
C SER A 40 7.57 -10.83 11.90
N ALA A 41 8.48 -11.78 11.63
CA ALA A 41 8.22 -13.01 10.88
C ALA A 41 7.14 -13.92 11.50
N GLY A 42 6.90 -13.84 12.82
CA GLY A 42 5.87 -14.62 13.51
C GLY A 42 4.42 -14.15 13.30
N PHE A 43 4.20 -12.97 12.72
CA PHE A 43 2.86 -12.38 12.53
C PHE A 43 2.43 -12.26 11.06
N GLY A 44 3.18 -12.85 10.13
CA GLY A 44 2.86 -12.88 8.69
C GLY A 44 2.83 -11.48 8.05
N ILE A 45 1.63 -10.89 7.94
CA ILE A 45 1.38 -9.59 7.27
C ILE A 45 1.53 -8.40 8.24
N ILE A 46 1.22 -8.61 9.52
CA ILE A 46 1.38 -7.60 10.58
C ILE A 46 2.88 -7.37 10.85
N GLY A 47 3.71 -8.31 10.41
CA GLY A 47 5.16 -8.22 10.44
C GLY A 47 5.79 -7.34 9.36
N LEU A 48 5.00 -6.77 8.44
CA LEU A 48 5.51 -5.78 7.50
C LEU A 48 6.07 -4.58 8.28
N ILE A 49 7.32 -4.27 7.99
CA ILE A 49 8.11 -3.29 8.74
C ILE A 49 7.47 -1.91 8.59
N GLY A 50 7.13 -1.27 9.70
CA GLY A 50 6.69 0.13 9.68
C GLY A 50 7.83 1.08 9.25
N PRO A 51 7.52 2.34 8.87
CA PRO A 51 8.51 3.31 8.40
C PRO A 51 9.64 3.57 9.41
N ILE A 52 9.32 3.54 10.71
CA ILE A 52 10.29 3.72 11.81
C ILE A 52 11.30 2.57 11.84
N ASN A 53 10.82 1.33 11.71
CA ASN A 53 11.71 0.18 11.70
C ASN A 53 12.50 0.12 10.39
N ALA A 54 11.88 0.42 9.24
CA ALA A 54 12.57 0.50 7.96
C ALA A 54 13.75 1.48 8.01
N PHE A 55 13.57 2.65 8.64
CA PHE A 55 14.65 3.62 8.85
C PHE A 55 15.84 3.03 9.64
N ARG A 56 15.57 2.22 10.68
CA ARG A 56 16.62 1.62 11.53
C ARG A 56 17.44 0.54 10.82
N PHE A 57 16.88 -0.10 9.79
CA PHE A 57 17.57 -1.15 9.02
C PHE A 57 18.37 -0.59 7.84
N LEU A 58 18.16 0.67 7.47
CA LEU A 58 18.93 1.32 6.42
C LEU A 58 20.25 1.84 7.00
N ASP A 59 21.33 1.14 6.70
CA ASP A 59 22.71 1.56 7.02
C ASP A 59 23.21 2.61 6.01
N LEU A 60 22.45 3.71 5.91
CA LEU A 60 22.70 4.84 5.02
C LEU A 60 22.71 6.14 5.85
N PRO A 61 23.30 7.22 5.34
CA PRO A 61 23.23 8.53 5.99
C PRO A 61 21.78 8.90 6.35
N PRO A 62 21.53 9.49 7.54
CA PRO A 62 20.17 9.70 8.05
C PRO A 62 19.23 10.40 7.05
N ILE A 63 19.74 11.41 6.33
CA ILE A 63 18.97 12.14 5.30
C ILE A 63 18.55 11.22 4.15
N ILE A 64 19.44 10.36 3.68
CA ILE A 64 19.15 9.42 2.59
C ILE A 64 18.12 8.38 3.05
N SER A 65 18.28 7.84 4.26
CA SER A 65 17.34 6.89 4.86
C SER A 65 15.94 7.49 5.02
N VAL A 66 15.82 8.74 5.49
CA VAL A 66 14.51 9.42 5.59
C VAL A 66 13.86 9.59 4.22
N ILE A 67 14.61 10.04 3.21
CA ILE A 67 14.10 10.18 1.85
C ILE A 67 13.62 8.83 1.33
N LEU A 68 14.43 7.78 1.51
CA LEU A 68 14.12 6.44 1.01
C LEU A 68 12.86 5.89 1.69
N VAL A 69 12.72 6.06 3.01
CA VAL A 69 11.51 5.71 3.77
C VAL A 69 10.30 6.52 3.32
N PHE A 70 10.45 7.82 3.07
CA PHE A 70 9.36 8.64 2.57
C PHE A 70 8.88 8.15 1.19
N VAL A 71 9.82 7.88 0.28
CA VAL A 71 9.46 7.30 -1.01
C VAL A 71 8.84 5.90 -0.79
N ALA A 72 9.39 5.09 0.13
CA ALA A 72 8.96 3.74 0.53
C ALA A 72 7.46 3.66 0.90
N PHE A 73 7.05 4.52 1.84
CA PHE A 73 5.75 4.43 2.49
C PHE A 73 4.73 5.46 1.99
N PHE A 74 5.17 6.52 1.30
CA PHE A 74 4.28 7.56 0.80
C PHE A 74 4.20 7.57 -0.73
N VAL A 75 5.32 7.85 -1.41
CA VAL A 75 5.29 8.14 -2.85
C VAL A 75 4.76 6.96 -3.67
N ILE A 76 5.27 5.75 -3.46
CA ILE A 76 4.88 4.59 -4.30
C ILE A 76 3.48 4.07 -3.98
N PRO A 77 3.07 3.89 -2.70
CA PRO A 77 1.69 3.47 -2.43
C PRO A 77 0.64 4.42 -3.02
N PHE A 78 0.91 5.73 -3.00
CA PHE A 78 0.02 6.71 -3.62
C PHE A 78 0.08 6.68 -5.14
N PHE A 79 1.28 6.71 -5.73
CA PHE A 79 1.46 6.74 -7.17
C PHE A 79 0.88 5.48 -7.85
N PHE A 80 1.22 4.29 -7.33
CA PHE A 80 0.68 3.05 -7.85
C PHE A 80 -0.78 2.85 -7.51
N GLY A 81 -1.26 3.29 -6.35
CA GLY A 81 -2.68 3.27 -6.03
C GLY A 81 -3.50 4.07 -7.04
N TRP A 82 -3.04 5.26 -7.41
CA TRP A 82 -3.67 6.08 -8.44
C TRP A 82 -3.59 5.42 -9.83
N LEU A 83 -2.42 4.90 -10.22
CA LEU A 83 -2.22 4.26 -11.51
C LEU A 83 -3.09 3.00 -11.67
N ILE A 84 -3.16 2.17 -10.64
CA ILE A 84 -3.99 0.96 -10.59
C ILE A 84 -5.47 1.34 -10.69
N ASN A 85 -5.93 2.33 -9.90
CA ASN A 85 -7.31 2.78 -10.01
C ASN A 85 -7.65 3.27 -11.42
N LEU A 86 -6.76 4.07 -12.04
CA LEU A 86 -6.93 4.50 -13.42
C LEU A 86 -6.98 3.33 -14.40
N PHE A 87 -6.12 2.34 -14.25
CA PHE A 87 -6.12 1.15 -15.10
C PHE A 87 -7.44 0.37 -14.98
N TYR A 88 -7.93 0.16 -13.76
CA TYR A 88 -9.16 -0.60 -13.51
C TYR A 88 -10.41 0.14 -14.00
N VAL A 89 -10.47 1.46 -13.82
CA VAL A 89 -11.63 2.27 -14.22
C VAL A 89 -11.62 2.61 -15.71
N LYS A 90 -10.48 3.05 -16.27
CA LYS A 90 -10.43 3.54 -17.66
C LYS A 90 -10.15 2.45 -18.69
N VAL A 91 -9.26 1.50 -18.37
CA VAL A 91 -8.84 0.47 -19.32
C VAL A 91 -9.74 -0.75 -19.21
N LEU A 92 -9.85 -1.32 -18.00
CA LEU A 92 -10.64 -2.53 -17.79
C LEU A 92 -12.15 -2.25 -17.61
N LYS A 93 -12.53 -1.01 -17.29
CA LYS A 93 -13.92 -0.57 -17.06
C LYS A 93 -14.68 -1.48 -16.09
N LEU A 94 -13.99 -2.00 -15.07
CA LEU A 94 -14.55 -2.97 -14.13
C LEU A 94 -15.59 -2.35 -13.19
N TYR A 95 -15.47 -1.06 -12.91
CA TYR A 95 -16.38 -0.29 -12.06
C TYR A 95 -16.25 1.22 -12.34
N THR A 96 -17.19 2.00 -11.82
CA THR A 96 -17.14 3.47 -11.82
C THR A 96 -16.72 4.02 -10.47
N ASN A 97 -16.24 5.26 -10.43
CA ASN A 97 -15.81 5.92 -9.19
C ASN A 97 -16.95 6.13 -8.17
N ASP A 98 -18.20 5.85 -8.55
CA ASP A 98 -19.36 5.97 -7.67
C ASP A 98 -19.30 5.01 -6.49
N ILE A 99 -18.61 3.86 -6.63
CA ILE A 99 -18.45 2.88 -5.55
C ILE A 99 -17.68 3.43 -4.34
N TYR A 100 -16.89 4.49 -4.54
CA TYR A 100 -16.13 5.17 -3.48
C TYR A 100 -16.91 6.29 -2.80
N LYS A 101 -18.07 6.70 -3.33
CA LYS A 101 -18.88 7.78 -2.74
C LYS A 101 -19.52 7.30 -1.45
N PHE A 102 -19.28 8.04 -0.37
CA PHE A 102 -19.97 7.78 0.88
C PHE A 102 -21.40 8.31 0.78
N GLU A 103 -22.39 7.42 0.87
CA GLU A 103 -23.80 7.78 1.01
C GLU A 103 -24.10 7.97 2.51
N LEU A 104 -24.50 9.19 2.88
CA LEU A 104 -24.88 9.58 4.24
C LEU A 104 -26.26 9.01 4.62
#